data_AF-A0A7X9ICX8-F1
#
_entry.id   AF-A0A7X9ICX8-F1
#
_cell.length_a   1.000
_cell.length_b   1.000
_cell.length_c   1.000
_cell.angle_alpha   90.00
_cell.angle_beta   90.00
_cell.angle_gamma   90.00
#
_symmetry.space_group_name_H-M   'P 1'
#
loop_
_entity.id
_entity.type
_entity.pdbx_description
1 polymer ?
#
loop_
_entity_poly.entity_id
_entity_poly.type
_entity_poly.pdbx_seq_one_letter_code
_entity_poly.pdbx_strand_id
1 'polypeptide(L)'
;MRRIVLVLLSVILMALSAAAENVVYVPFTAQYEGMQVVADQFVIKLKSNVAAAAFKAGGNPATDRQSLDVLNKRYGVTAIEEEFPGAVAKANMPDLTGYRIVTFDGRFPIEEVISAYAADPNIESVEPIGIHPMYDVVPNDYYFAGQAYPWNQWGLSNAADHDIDAPCAWEINPGNTNAVVAVADGGVRYFHKDLGGASWPTTSGNIWVNPGEIKGNGVDDDGNGYVDDWIGWDWVTGVKGCKKGEDCSTADNDPKDFGGHGTHCAGIIGAITNNAIGVAGTAGGWGNGTSSSVGNGVKIMCLRIGWLSTGGVGYVRMDFAAQAFYYAANKGAHVINCSWGSSNTSGFGAAVDYAVAHGVLVCHAAGNSNNTTQDYLATRADVIDVAATDSADVKASFSSYGTWVDVSAPGVDIASTYNNYSDPTNDYFAVMSGTSMATPYVCGLAGLVKSQNPGYTWSQIRDQIKNTTDNIDGLNPTYAGKLGTGRINACRALGGTPAPKEAVDLTLPDKLTLYQNYPNPFNPATTISFRLEQKTRVNLAVYNILGERVKILVDGEREAGSQAVTWDGTDANGAGVASGIYFYRLTADGQTLTRKMSLLK
;
A
#
# COMPACT_ATOMS: atom_id res chain seq x y z
N MET A 1 -76.28 11.68 -8.40
CA MET A 1 -75.84 11.29 -9.75
C MET A 1 -74.38 10.92 -9.70
N ARG A 2 -74.03 9.67 -10.09
CA ARG A 2 -72.75 9.16 -10.66
C ARG A 2 -71.44 9.46 -9.89
N ARG A 3 -70.44 8.59 -9.73
CA ARG A 3 -70.07 7.18 -10.02
C ARG A 3 -68.61 7.09 -9.47
N ILE A 4 -68.22 6.07 -8.67
CA ILE A 4 -67.29 4.96 -9.05
C ILE A 4 -65.85 5.47 -9.35
N VAL A 5 -64.70 5.02 -8.79
CA VAL A 5 -64.30 3.79 -8.07
C VAL A 5 -62.79 3.83 -7.66
N LEU A 6 -62.42 2.99 -6.67
CA LEU A 6 -61.12 2.36 -6.26
C LEU A 6 -59.85 3.21 -5.97
N VAL A 7 -59.34 3.21 -4.74
CA VAL A 7 -58.41 2.25 -4.05
C VAL A 7 -56.94 2.42 -4.45
N LEU A 8 -56.10 2.82 -3.49
CA LEU A 8 -54.73 2.31 -3.36
C LEU A 8 -54.22 2.45 -1.92
N LEU A 9 -53.66 1.34 -1.44
CA LEU A 9 -53.00 1.11 -0.16
C LEU A 9 -52.03 2.24 0.23
N SER A 10 -52.08 2.67 1.48
CA SER A 10 -50.97 3.41 2.12
C SER A 10 -50.34 2.50 3.16
N VAL A 11 -49.07 2.21 2.93
CA VAL A 11 -48.18 1.32 3.67
C VAL A 11 -47.98 1.82 5.11
N ILE A 12 -48.06 0.87 6.04
CA ILE A 12 -47.63 1.03 7.44
C ILE A 12 -46.12 1.26 7.44
N LEU A 13 -45.68 2.48 7.75
CA LEU A 13 -44.28 2.81 7.98
C LEU A 13 -43.93 2.41 9.42
N MET A 14 -43.34 1.23 9.61
CA MET A 14 -42.64 0.91 10.86
C MET A 14 -41.35 1.72 10.90
N ALA A 15 -41.23 2.56 11.93
CA ALA A 15 -40.03 3.30 12.24
C ALA A 15 -38.91 2.32 12.61
N LEU A 16 -37.90 2.22 11.74
CA LEU A 16 -36.59 1.72 12.10
C LEU A 16 -35.87 2.83 12.87
N SER A 17 -35.52 2.54 14.12
CA SER A 17 -34.58 3.32 14.90
C SER A 17 -33.23 3.32 14.19
N ALA A 18 -32.91 4.40 13.49
CA ALA A 18 -31.53 4.72 13.21
C ALA A 18 -30.86 4.97 14.57
N ALA A 19 -29.89 4.15 14.93
CA ALA A 19 -28.87 4.58 15.87
C ALA A 19 -28.22 5.80 15.21
N ALA A 20 -28.56 6.99 15.72
CA ALA A 20 -27.84 8.19 15.37
C ALA A 20 -26.41 7.97 15.84
N GLU A 21 -25.49 7.70 14.92
CA GLU A 21 -24.09 7.96 15.19
C GLU A 21 -24.01 9.44 15.57
N ASN A 22 -23.57 9.71 16.79
CA ASN A 22 -23.24 11.06 17.22
C ASN A 22 -21.97 11.49 16.45
N VAL A 23 -22.12 11.79 15.18
CA VAL A 23 -21.07 12.41 14.37
C VAL A 23 -21.10 13.89 14.71
N VAL A 24 -20.17 14.32 15.55
CA VAL A 24 -19.95 15.74 15.84
C VAL A 24 -19.17 16.32 14.67
N TYR A 25 -19.83 17.20 13.91
CA TYR A 25 -19.17 18.05 12.91
C TYR A 25 -18.35 19.11 13.65
N VAL A 26 -17.02 18.99 13.61
CA VAL A 26 -16.11 20.03 14.12
C VAL A 26 -15.58 20.81 12.91
N PRO A 27 -15.93 22.09 12.73
CA PRO A 27 -15.40 22.90 11.65
C PRO A 27 -13.92 23.22 11.93
N PHE A 28 -13.02 22.50 11.26
CA PHE A 28 -11.57 22.70 11.37
C PHE A 28 -11.07 23.64 10.27
N THR A 29 -10.33 24.69 10.67
CA THR A 29 -9.08 25.19 10.05
C THR A 29 -8.81 26.66 10.42
N ALA A 30 -8.44 26.91 11.68
CA ALA A 30 -7.64 28.09 12.01
C ALA A 30 -6.14 27.75 11.89
N GLN A 31 -5.33 28.72 11.46
CA GLN A 31 -3.87 28.59 11.32
C GLN A 31 -3.19 29.49 12.34
N TYR A 32 -2.55 28.91 13.35
CA TYR A 32 -1.80 29.64 14.37
C TYR A 32 -0.30 29.42 14.16
N GLU A 33 0.44 30.48 13.84
CA GLU A 33 1.90 30.42 13.60
C GLU A 33 2.35 29.31 12.60
N GLY A 34 1.50 28.98 11.62
CA GLY A 34 1.76 27.94 10.62
C GLY A 34 1.41 26.51 11.05
N MET A 35 0.80 26.33 12.22
CA MET A 35 0.23 25.06 12.71
C MET A 35 -1.30 25.07 12.54
N GLN A 36 -1.89 23.94 12.14
CA GLN A 36 -3.34 23.75 12.21
C GLN A 36 -3.78 23.65 13.67
N VAL A 37 -4.87 24.31 14.05
CA VAL A 37 -5.37 24.31 15.43
C VAL A 37 -6.89 24.16 15.48
N VAL A 38 -7.41 23.70 16.62
CA VAL A 38 -8.85 23.74 16.91
C VAL A 38 -9.27 25.21 17.03
N ALA A 39 -10.22 25.66 16.20
CA ALA A 39 -10.49 27.09 16.02
C ALA A 39 -11.23 27.76 17.19
N ASP A 40 -11.98 26.98 17.97
CA ASP A 40 -12.87 27.44 19.04
C ASP A 40 -12.45 26.93 20.43
N GLN A 41 -11.28 26.32 20.53
CA GLN A 41 -10.76 25.76 21.78
C GLN A 41 -9.27 26.06 21.98
N PHE A 42 -8.89 26.28 23.23
CA PHE A 42 -7.50 26.44 23.64
C PHE A 42 -7.30 25.91 25.06
N VAL A 43 -6.05 25.65 25.43
CA VAL A 43 -5.68 25.20 26.77
C VAL A 43 -5.14 26.37 27.58
N ILE A 44 -5.53 26.45 28.85
CA ILE A 44 -4.90 27.32 29.85
C ILE A 44 -4.33 26.48 30.98
N LYS A 45 -3.20 26.92 31.54
CA LYS A 45 -2.72 26.46 32.84
C LYS A 45 -2.96 27.56 33.86
N LEU A 46 -3.76 27.28 34.88
CA LEU A 46 -3.94 28.19 36.02
C LEU A 46 -2.70 28.15 36.92
N LYS A 47 -2.32 29.32 37.47
CA LYS A 47 -1.26 29.38 38.49
C LYS A 47 -1.67 28.57 39.73
N SER A 48 -0.70 27.96 40.40
CA SER A 48 -0.91 27.10 41.57
C SER A 48 -1.66 27.75 42.75
N ASN A 49 -1.72 29.09 42.81
CA ASN A 49 -2.49 29.85 43.80
C ASN A 49 -3.95 30.13 43.38
N VAL A 50 -4.39 29.63 42.23
CA VAL A 50 -5.75 29.77 41.70
C VAL A 50 -6.45 28.42 41.84
N ALA A 51 -7.47 28.36 42.70
CA ALA A 51 -8.21 27.13 42.95
C ALA A 51 -8.98 26.68 41.69
N ALA A 52 -8.80 25.42 41.33
CA ALA A 52 -9.35 24.77 40.13
C ALA A 52 -10.88 24.58 40.09
N ALA A 53 -11.58 24.84 41.22
CA ALA A 53 -12.89 24.25 41.51
C ALA A 53 -14.12 25.14 41.24
N ALA A 54 -13.99 26.27 40.54
CA ALA A 54 -15.05 27.30 40.54
C ALA A 54 -15.91 27.41 39.26
N PHE A 55 -15.79 26.51 38.29
CA PHE A 55 -16.57 26.62 37.05
C PHE A 55 -18.03 26.23 37.27
N LYS A 56 -18.90 27.23 37.47
CA LYS A 56 -20.34 27.00 37.67
C LYS A 56 -21.02 26.74 36.33
N ALA A 57 -21.62 25.57 36.16
CA ALA A 57 -22.44 25.25 34.99
C ALA A 57 -23.74 26.08 34.99
N GLY A 58 -23.94 26.89 33.94
CA GLY A 58 -25.19 27.63 33.67
C GLY A 58 -24.96 29.06 33.18
N GLY A 59 -24.95 29.27 31.86
CA GLY A 59 -24.60 30.55 31.21
C GLY A 59 -23.10 30.65 30.91
N ASN A 60 -22.57 31.86 30.69
CA ASN A 60 -21.12 32.07 30.53
C ASN A 60 -20.38 31.48 31.74
N PRO A 61 -19.39 30.59 31.56
CA PRO A 61 -18.63 30.02 32.66
C PRO A 61 -18.03 31.13 33.52
N ALA A 62 -18.39 31.11 34.81
CA ALA A 62 -17.80 32.01 35.80
C ALA A 62 -16.64 31.29 36.50
N THR A 63 -15.60 32.03 36.74
CA THR A 63 -14.45 31.71 37.58
C THR A 63 -14.58 32.56 38.86
N ASP A 64 -13.94 32.19 39.96
CA ASP A 64 -13.86 33.11 41.12
C ASP A 64 -12.81 34.23 40.88
N ARG A 65 -12.63 34.66 39.63
CA ARG A 65 -11.62 35.64 39.17
C ARG A 65 -12.26 36.61 38.18
N GLN A 66 -12.50 37.84 38.65
CA GLN A 66 -13.16 38.88 37.88
C GLN A 66 -12.50 39.15 36.51
N SER A 67 -11.17 39.07 36.41
CA SER A 67 -10.46 39.30 35.15
C SER A 67 -10.73 38.20 34.11
N LEU A 68 -10.73 36.93 34.54
CA LEU A 68 -11.10 35.80 33.69
C LEU A 68 -12.59 35.82 33.33
N ASP A 69 -13.47 36.24 34.25
CA ASP A 69 -14.91 36.35 33.97
C ASP A 69 -15.22 37.40 32.90
N VAL A 70 -14.47 38.50 32.91
CA VAL A 70 -14.56 39.55 31.88
C VAL A 70 -14.14 38.99 30.52
N LEU A 71 -13.07 38.20 30.47
CA LEU A 71 -12.62 37.53 29.24
C LEU A 71 -13.65 36.48 28.77
N ASN A 72 -14.12 35.62 29.67
CA ASN A 72 -15.13 34.60 29.39
C ASN A 72 -16.39 35.23 28.78
N LYS A 73 -16.83 36.37 29.35
CA LYS A 73 -17.99 37.11 28.82
C LYS A 73 -17.71 37.80 27.49
N ARG A 74 -16.52 38.40 27.33
CA ARG A 74 -16.12 39.09 26.10
C ARG A 74 -16.07 38.14 24.91
N TYR A 75 -15.43 36.98 25.09
CA TYR A 75 -15.19 36.00 24.03
C TYR A 75 -16.29 34.94 23.91
N GLY A 76 -17.33 35.03 24.75
CA GLY A 76 -18.46 34.10 24.71
C GLY A 76 -18.02 32.67 24.98
N VAL A 77 -17.24 32.47 26.03
CA VAL A 77 -16.86 31.14 26.52
C VAL A 77 -18.12 30.38 26.89
N THR A 78 -18.19 29.13 26.45
CA THR A 78 -19.35 28.23 26.61
C THR A 78 -19.03 27.07 27.55
N ALA A 79 -17.77 26.63 27.61
CA ALA A 79 -17.32 25.56 28.49
C ALA A 79 -15.89 25.80 28.98
N ILE A 80 -15.60 25.32 30.20
CA ILE A 80 -14.25 25.19 30.73
C ILE A 80 -14.15 23.84 31.43
N GLU A 81 -13.29 22.95 30.93
CA GLU A 81 -13.21 21.55 31.33
C GLU A 81 -11.80 21.19 31.83
N GLU A 82 -11.68 20.17 32.68
CA GLU A 82 -10.38 19.66 33.09
C GLU A 82 -9.74 18.90 31.93
N GLU A 83 -8.53 19.30 31.51
CA GLU A 83 -7.78 18.56 30.49
C GLU A 83 -7.31 17.20 31.00
N PHE A 84 -6.95 17.13 32.30
CA PHE A 84 -6.53 15.91 32.98
C PHE A 84 -7.46 15.60 34.17
N PRO A 85 -8.67 15.06 33.93
CA PRO A 85 -9.62 14.75 34.98
C PRO A 85 -9.02 13.81 36.04
N GLY A 86 -9.11 14.20 37.31
CA GLY A 86 -8.60 13.39 38.43
C GLY A 86 -7.08 13.44 38.65
N ALA A 87 -6.37 14.35 37.96
CA ALA A 87 -4.96 14.60 38.26
C ALA A 87 -4.77 15.02 39.73
N VAL A 88 -3.67 14.56 40.33
CA VAL A 88 -3.27 14.91 41.70
C VAL A 88 -1.82 15.37 41.67
N ALA A 89 -1.53 16.53 42.26
CA ALA A 89 -0.18 17.04 42.37
C ALA A 89 0.71 16.08 43.17
N LYS A 90 1.85 15.69 42.60
CA LYS A 90 2.85 14.81 43.25
C LYS A 90 4.19 15.52 43.32
N ALA A 91 4.87 15.36 44.46
CA ALA A 91 6.22 15.91 44.63
C ALA A 91 7.16 15.36 43.53
N ASN A 92 7.96 16.25 42.94
CA ASN A 92 8.91 15.95 41.86
C ASN A 92 8.29 15.51 40.52
N MET A 93 7.01 15.78 40.29
CA MET A 93 6.36 15.62 38.98
C MET A 93 5.76 16.96 38.51
N PRO A 94 5.61 17.18 37.20
CA PRO A 94 4.83 18.30 36.68
C PRO A 94 3.41 18.29 37.27
N ASP A 95 2.94 19.45 37.71
CA ASP A 95 1.57 19.62 38.21
C ASP A 95 0.59 19.81 37.05
N LEU A 96 -0.24 18.80 36.83
CA LEU A 96 -1.26 18.78 35.77
C LEU A 96 -2.64 19.27 36.25
N THR A 97 -2.80 19.56 37.55
CA THR A 97 -4.12 19.85 38.14
C THR A 97 -4.73 21.18 37.66
N GLY A 98 -3.90 22.12 37.20
CA GLY A 98 -4.31 23.45 36.76
C GLY A 98 -4.67 23.58 35.28
N TYR A 99 -4.54 22.52 34.48
CA TYR A 99 -4.80 22.56 33.04
C TYR A 99 -6.30 22.50 32.72
N ARG A 100 -6.75 23.38 31.82
CA ARG A 100 -8.15 23.52 31.43
C ARG A 100 -8.28 23.71 29.92
N ILE A 101 -9.25 23.01 29.32
CA ILE A 101 -9.70 23.28 27.96
C ILE A 101 -10.79 24.34 28.04
N VAL A 102 -10.62 25.45 27.32
CA VAL A 102 -11.59 26.55 27.23
C VAL A 102 -12.22 26.53 25.84
N THR A 103 -13.55 26.40 25.79
CA THR A 103 -14.34 26.46 24.55
C THR A 103 -15.06 27.80 24.46
N PHE A 104 -15.00 28.47 23.32
CA PHE A 104 -15.66 29.75 23.08
C PHE A 104 -16.48 29.74 21.78
N ASP A 105 -17.32 30.75 21.57
CA ASP A 105 -18.29 30.75 20.47
C ASP A 105 -17.73 31.04 19.07
N GLY A 106 -16.40 31.10 18.93
CA GLY A 106 -15.72 31.27 17.65
C GLY A 106 -15.89 32.64 16.97
N ARG A 107 -16.51 33.64 17.62
CA ARG A 107 -16.72 34.98 17.01
C ARG A 107 -15.44 35.80 16.83
N PHE A 108 -14.36 35.42 17.50
CA PHE A 108 -13.07 36.11 17.46
C PHE A 108 -11.99 35.17 16.94
N PRO A 109 -10.97 35.67 16.20
CA PRO A 109 -9.81 34.86 15.83
C PRO A 109 -9.11 34.32 17.09
N ILE A 110 -8.73 33.04 17.07
CA ILE A 110 -8.14 32.35 18.22
C ILE A 110 -6.86 33.04 18.72
N GLU A 111 -6.11 33.69 17.83
CA GLU A 111 -4.91 34.46 18.16
C GLU A 111 -5.21 35.63 19.10
N GLU A 112 -6.34 36.32 18.88
CA GLU A 112 -6.80 37.41 19.74
C GLU A 112 -7.18 36.88 21.12
N VAL A 113 -7.92 35.77 21.16
CA VAL A 113 -8.39 35.16 22.40
C VAL A 113 -7.21 34.68 23.23
N ILE A 114 -6.30 33.91 22.63
CA ILE A 114 -5.08 33.41 23.28
C ILE A 114 -4.24 34.57 23.83
N SER A 115 -4.03 35.62 23.04
CA SER A 115 -3.27 36.80 23.47
C SER A 115 -3.90 37.50 24.68
N ALA A 116 -5.23 37.57 24.73
CA ALA A 116 -5.95 38.19 25.84
C ALA A 116 -5.91 37.36 27.12
N TYR A 117 -6.03 36.03 27.02
CA TYR A 117 -5.88 35.12 28.17
C TYR A 117 -4.42 35.08 28.67
N ALA A 118 -3.44 35.13 27.77
CA ALA A 118 -2.02 35.13 28.14
C ALA A 118 -1.62 36.38 28.94
N ALA A 119 -2.38 37.48 28.82
CA ALA A 119 -2.19 38.70 29.59
C ALA A 119 -2.85 38.67 30.99
N ASP A 120 -3.66 37.65 31.31
CA ASP A 120 -4.36 37.58 32.60
C ASP A 120 -3.41 37.16 33.74
N PRO A 121 -3.39 37.87 34.87
CA PRO A 121 -2.46 37.59 35.97
C PRO A 121 -2.70 36.23 36.65
N ASN A 122 -3.83 35.56 36.43
CA ASN A 122 -4.17 34.26 37.01
C ASN A 122 -3.70 33.08 36.17
N ILE A 123 -3.23 33.33 34.94
CA ILE A 123 -2.83 32.30 34.00
C ILE A 123 -1.31 32.16 33.99
N GLU A 124 -0.84 30.92 34.06
CA GLU A 124 0.57 30.54 33.94
C GLU A 124 0.98 30.37 32.48
N SER A 125 0.18 29.66 31.69
CA SER A 125 0.37 29.51 30.24
C SER A 125 -0.96 29.41 29.50
N VAL A 126 -0.92 29.77 28.22
CA VAL A 126 -2.01 29.57 27.25
C VAL A 126 -1.42 28.93 26.02
N GLU A 127 -2.04 27.85 25.55
CA GLU A 127 -1.56 27.05 24.43
C GLU A 127 -2.73 26.78 23.47
N PRO A 128 -2.53 26.93 22.14
CA PRO A 128 -3.51 26.44 21.18
C PRO A 128 -3.55 24.90 21.20
N ILE A 129 -4.68 24.31 20.80
CA ILE A 129 -4.77 22.87 20.60
C ILE A 129 -4.31 22.56 19.17
N GLY A 130 -3.07 22.10 19.05
CA GLY A 130 -2.47 21.70 17.78
C GLY A 130 -3.16 20.50 17.15
N ILE A 131 -3.43 20.60 15.85
CA ILE A 131 -3.86 19.52 14.99
C ILE A 131 -2.67 19.16 14.11
N HIS A 132 -2.20 17.93 14.25
CA HIS A 132 -1.15 17.41 13.39
C HIS A 132 -1.76 16.33 12.49
N PRO A 133 -1.55 16.40 11.16
CA PRO A 133 -1.84 15.26 10.31
C PRO A 133 -0.95 14.09 10.77
N MET A 134 -1.55 12.94 11.04
CA MET A 134 -0.80 11.69 11.05
C MET A 134 -0.55 11.38 9.57
N TYR A 135 0.71 11.46 9.15
CA TYR A 135 1.07 11.10 7.78
C TYR A 135 1.10 9.58 7.68
N ASP A 136 0.37 9.05 6.70
CA ASP A 136 0.52 7.66 6.23
C ASP A 136 2.00 7.29 6.17
N VAL A 137 2.35 6.13 6.71
CA VAL A 137 3.73 5.65 6.65
C VAL A 137 4.07 5.29 5.19
N VAL A 138 4.85 6.17 4.56
CA VAL A 138 5.35 6.00 3.19
C VAL A 138 6.74 5.34 3.23
N PRO A 139 6.91 4.14 2.64
CA PRO A 139 8.20 3.50 2.54
C PRO A 139 9.11 4.23 1.53
N ASN A 140 10.41 4.11 1.72
CA ASN A 140 11.41 4.80 0.89
C ASN A 140 11.83 4.04 -0.39
N ASP A 141 11.08 2.99 -0.74
CA ASP A 141 11.31 2.10 -1.88
C ASP A 141 11.15 2.86 -3.21
N TYR A 142 12.04 2.61 -4.16
CA TYR A 142 12.21 3.44 -5.36
C TYR A 142 10.94 3.53 -6.24
N TYR A 143 10.18 2.44 -6.32
CA TYR A 143 8.97 2.32 -7.14
C TYR A 143 7.68 2.56 -6.35
N PHE A 144 7.73 2.71 -5.01
CA PHE A 144 6.52 2.88 -4.21
C PHE A 144 5.78 4.17 -4.56
N ALA A 145 6.46 5.30 -4.39
CA ALA A 145 5.93 6.62 -4.69
C ALA A 145 6.97 7.48 -5.44
N GLY A 146 6.50 8.37 -6.33
CA GLY A 146 7.36 9.31 -7.06
C GLY A 146 7.78 8.88 -8.47
N GLN A 147 7.48 7.65 -8.87
CA GLN A 147 7.58 7.23 -10.28
C GLN A 147 6.30 7.59 -11.04
N ALA A 148 6.42 7.77 -12.36
CA ALA A 148 5.23 7.92 -13.20
C ALA A 148 4.55 6.56 -13.40
N TYR A 149 3.22 6.57 -13.51
CA TYR A 149 2.47 5.42 -14.01
C TYR A 149 3.09 4.89 -15.31
N PRO A 150 3.26 3.56 -15.47
CA PRO A 150 2.75 2.47 -14.62
C PRO A 150 3.71 2.01 -13.50
N TRP A 151 4.81 2.72 -13.25
CA TRP A 151 5.85 2.27 -12.33
C TRP A 151 5.62 2.66 -10.87
N ASN A 152 4.64 3.52 -10.59
CA ASN A 152 4.20 3.74 -9.21
C ASN A 152 3.40 2.53 -8.72
N GLN A 153 3.59 2.13 -7.46
CA GLN A 153 2.81 1.04 -6.86
C GLN A 153 1.40 1.51 -6.46
N TRP A 154 0.62 1.94 -7.45
CA TRP A 154 -0.73 2.49 -7.28
C TRP A 154 -1.63 1.54 -6.50
N GLY A 155 -1.48 0.23 -6.67
CA GLY A 155 -2.28 -0.76 -5.95
C GLY A 155 -2.07 -0.76 -4.44
N LEU A 156 -0.92 -0.28 -3.95
CA LEU A 156 -0.63 -0.10 -2.52
C LEU A 156 -1.07 1.28 -2.00
N SER A 157 -0.95 2.32 -2.83
CA SER A 157 -1.32 3.69 -2.49
C SER A 157 -1.62 4.51 -3.75
N ASN A 158 -2.82 5.08 -3.81
CA ASN A 158 -3.37 5.86 -4.91
C ASN A 158 -4.09 7.08 -4.35
N ALA A 159 -3.86 8.25 -4.93
CA ALA A 159 -4.51 9.49 -4.50
C ALA A 159 -6.05 9.47 -4.70
N ALA A 160 -6.56 8.66 -5.63
CA ALA A 160 -7.99 8.50 -5.87
C ALA A 160 -8.64 7.44 -4.95
N ASP A 161 -7.89 6.89 -3.99
CA ASP A 161 -8.35 5.85 -3.06
C ASP A 161 -8.81 4.54 -3.72
N HIS A 162 -8.33 4.29 -4.94
CA HIS A 162 -8.48 3.03 -5.68
C HIS A 162 -7.27 2.12 -5.44
N ASP A 163 -7.05 1.71 -4.19
CA ASP A 163 -5.87 0.96 -3.72
C ASP A 163 -6.19 0.14 -2.46
N ILE A 164 -5.26 -0.66 -1.95
CA ILE A 164 -5.55 -1.53 -0.79
C ILE A 164 -5.35 -0.87 0.58
N ASP A 165 -5.11 0.44 0.67
CA ASP A 165 -4.76 1.15 1.91
C ASP A 165 -3.56 0.56 2.66
N ALA A 166 -2.50 0.22 1.92
CA ALA A 166 -1.34 -0.43 2.53
C ALA A 166 -0.62 0.45 3.57
N PRO A 167 -0.38 1.77 3.35
CA PRO A 167 0.24 2.63 4.35
C PRO A 167 -0.47 2.66 5.71
N CYS A 168 -1.80 2.81 5.72
CA CYS A 168 -2.57 2.71 6.96
C CYS A 168 -2.40 1.33 7.60
N ALA A 169 -2.44 0.24 6.82
CA ALA A 169 -2.26 -1.10 7.36
C ALA A 169 -0.89 -1.28 8.03
N TRP A 170 0.16 -0.71 7.44
CA TRP A 170 1.54 -0.81 7.94
C TRP A 170 1.78 -0.04 9.24
N GLU A 171 0.99 0.99 9.53
CA GLU A 171 0.98 1.64 10.86
C GLU A 171 0.51 0.70 11.97
N ILE A 172 -0.39 -0.23 11.63
CA ILE A 172 -0.95 -1.19 12.58
C ILE A 172 -0.02 -2.40 12.68
N ASN A 173 0.25 -3.04 11.55
CA ASN A 173 1.12 -4.20 11.45
C ASN A 173 1.65 -4.36 10.02
N PRO A 174 2.96 -4.18 9.77
CA PRO A 174 3.55 -4.34 8.44
C PRO A 174 3.82 -5.80 8.04
N GLY A 175 3.36 -6.77 8.86
CA GLY A 175 3.67 -8.18 8.73
C GLY A 175 4.86 -8.59 9.59
N ASN A 176 4.95 -9.88 9.91
CA ASN A 176 6.09 -10.44 10.62
C ASN A 176 6.45 -11.86 10.20
N THR A 177 7.60 -12.33 10.68
CA THR A 177 8.21 -13.60 10.29
C THR A 177 7.43 -14.84 10.70
N ASN A 178 6.38 -14.72 11.52
CA ASN A 178 5.57 -15.86 11.95
C ASN A 178 4.56 -16.31 10.87
N ALA A 179 4.22 -15.42 9.93
CA ALA A 179 3.38 -15.78 8.80
C ALA A 179 4.24 -16.28 7.64
N VAL A 180 3.84 -17.42 7.08
CA VAL A 180 4.55 -18.09 5.98
C VAL A 180 3.58 -18.19 4.80
N VAL A 181 3.98 -17.64 3.66
CA VAL A 181 3.21 -17.64 2.41
C VAL A 181 3.97 -18.47 1.38
N ALA A 182 3.37 -19.56 0.93
CA ALA A 182 3.91 -20.41 -0.11
C ALA A 182 3.56 -19.85 -1.50
N VAL A 183 4.58 -19.64 -2.32
CA VAL A 183 4.42 -19.26 -3.73
C VAL A 183 4.60 -20.52 -4.56
N ALA A 184 3.48 -21.16 -4.90
CA ALA A 184 3.44 -22.33 -5.78
C ALA A 184 3.32 -21.84 -7.23
N ASP A 185 4.46 -21.71 -7.92
CA ASP A 185 4.52 -21.10 -9.26
C ASP A 185 5.67 -21.71 -10.10
N GLY A 186 6.16 -21.01 -11.13
CA GLY A 186 7.34 -21.38 -11.92
C GLY A 186 8.68 -21.24 -11.18
N GLY A 187 8.65 -21.02 -9.87
CA GLY A 187 9.79 -20.78 -8.99
C GLY A 187 9.87 -19.33 -8.51
N VAL A 188 10.86 -19.04 -7.66
CA VAL A 188 11.12 -17.68 -7.14
C VAL A 188 12.61 -17.40 -7.28
N ARG A 189 12.98 -16.22 -7.78
CA ARG A 189 14.36 -15.73 -7.69
C ARG A 189 14.64 -15.30 -6.24
N TYR A 190 14.80 -16.29 -5.37
CA TYR A 190 14.97 -16.10 -3.91
C TYR A 190 16.20 -15.26 -3.54
N PHE A 191 17.15 -15.12 -4.46
CA PHE A 191 18.34 -14.29 -4.34
C PHE A 191 18.19 -12.90 -4.97
N HIS A 192 16.96 -12.44 -5.24
CA HIS A 192 16.69 -11.05 -5.62
C HIS A 192 16.94 -10.14 -4.42
N LYS A 193 17.66 -9.01 -4.61
CA LYS A 193 18.02 -8.09 -3.53
C LYS A 193 16.84 -7.60 -2.72
N ASP A 194 15.73 -7.36 -3.39
CA ASP A 194 14.50 -6.86 -2.78
C ASP A 194 13.67 -7.92 -2.04
N LEU A 195 14.00 -9.21 -2.24
CA LEU A 195 13.49 -10.31 -1.41
C LEU A 195 14.51 -10.70 -0.31
N GLY A 196 15.67 -10.05 -0.31
CA GLY A 196 16.74 -10.09 0.69
C GLY A 196 17.95 -10.96 0.38
N GLY A 197 18.27 -11.14 -0.91
CA GLY A 197 19.53 -11.75 -1.33
C GLY A 197 20.45 -10.83 -2.14
N ALA A 198 21.66 -10.54 -1.65
CA ALA A 198 22.72 -9.88 -2.42
C ALA A 198 23.97 -10.77 -2.61
N SER A 199 24.03 -11.92 -1.95
CA SER A 199 25.12 -12.88 -2.07
C SER A 199 24.58 -14.28 -1.80
N TRP A 200 24.90 -15.24 -2.65
CA TRP A 200 24.69 -16.63 -2.29
C TRP A 200 25.78 -17.05 -1.31
N PRO A 201 25.46 -17.70 -0.17
CA PRO A 201 24.14 -17.88 0.44
C PRO A 201 23.78 -16.71 1.38
N THR A 202 22.59 -16.12 1.27
CA THR A 202 22.07 -15.20 2.32
C THR A 202 20.63 -15.57 2.67
N THR A 203 20.40 -15.77 3.97
CA THR A 203 19.11 -16.02 4.65
C THR A 203 18.51 -14.74 5.21
N SER A 204 19.07 -13.58 4.83
CA SER A 204 18.76 -12.32 5.49
C SER A 204 17.40 -11.75 5.10
N GLY A 205 16.71 -12.31 4.10
CA GLY A 205 15.50 -11.73 3.51
C GLY A 205 14.15 -12.17 4.03
N ASN A 206 13.12 -11.89 3.22
CA ASN A 206 11.76 -12.37 3.42
C ASN A 206 11.55 -13.77 2.81
N ILE A 207 12.61 -14.46 2.39
CA ILE A 207 12.53 -15.88 2.01
C ILE A 207 12.43 -16.75 3.27
N TRP A 208 11.52 -17.73 3.24
CA TRP A 208 11.40 -18.75 4.28
C TRP A 208 12.60 -19.67 4.24
N VAL A 209 13.12 -20.01 5.41
CA VAL A 209 14.21 -20.97 5.57
C VAL A 209 13.66 -22.15 6.36
N ASN A 210 13.84 -23.36 5.85
CA ASN A 210 13.46 -24.59 6.54
C ASN A 210 14.32 -24.73 7.81
N PRO A 211 13.75 -24.62 9.02
CA PRO A 211 14.52 -24.76 10.26
C PRO A 211 14.99 -26.19 10.53
N GLY A 212 14.47 -27.17 9.78
CA GLY A 212 14.85 -28.58 9.87
C GLY A 212 16.10 -28.97 9.08
N GLU A 213 16.60 -28.09 8.19
CA GLU A 213 17.63 -28.44 7.20
C GLU A 213 18.98 -27.76 7.47
N ILE A 214 20.07 -28.50 7.27
CA ILE A 214 21.44 -27.95 7.22
C ILE A 214 21.84 -27.81 5.77
N LYS A 215 21.67 -26.61 5.23
CA LYS A 215 21.97 -26.27 3.84
C LYS A 215 23.27 -26.88 3.30
N GLY A 216 23.13 -27.69 2.25
CA GLY A 216 24.20 -28.15 1.37
C GLY A 216 25.03 -29.27 1.95
N ASN A 217 24.51 -30.00 2.94
CA ASN A 217 25.17 -31.17 3.50
C ASN A 217 24.86 -32.46 2.70
N GLY A 218 23.93 -32.40 1.73
CA GLY A 218 23.50 -33.53 0.91
C GLY A 218 22.62 -34.53 1.65
N VAL A 219 21.99 -34.12 2.76
CA VAL A 219 21.16 -34.96 3.63
C VAL A 219 19.76 -34.34 3.73
N ASP A 220 18.75 -35.20 3.86
CA ASP A 220 17.40 -34.81 4.28
C ASP A 220 17.39 -34.88 5.81
N ASP A 221 17.71 -33.75 6.45
CA ASP A 221 17.98 -33.69 7.90
C ASP A 221 16.70 -33.83 8.72
N ASP A 222 15.56 -33.37 8.19
CA ASP A 222 14.27 -33.47 8.87
C ASP A 222 13.41 -34.67 8.41
N GLY A 223 13.92 -35.48 7.48
CA GLY A 223 13.35 -36.76 7.06
C GLY A 223 12.05 -36.63 6.28
N ASN A 224 11.85 -35.50 5.59
CA ASN A 224 10.62 -35.17 4.88
C ASN A 224 10.55 -35.77 3.45
N GLY A 225 11.65 -36.39 2.98
CA GLY A 225 11.80 -36.95 1.64
C GLY A 225 12.48 -36.04 0.61
N TYR A 226 12.94 -34.85 1.00
CA TYR A 226 13.50 -33.81 0.15
C TYR A 226 14.87 -33.37 0.69
N VAL A 227 15.94 -33.77 0.01
CA VAL A 227 17.32 -33.52 0.45
C VAL A 227 17.68 -32.04 0.34
N ASP A 228 18.10 -31.41 1.44
CA ASP A 228 18.53 -30.00 1.48
C ASP A 228 17.43 -29.00 1.04
N ASP A 229 16.15 -29.22 1.34
CA ASP A 229 15.02 -28.34 0.99
C ASP A 229 14.96 -27.03 1.80
N TRP A 230 16.11 -26.36 1.94
CA TRP A 230 16.37 -25.25 2.86
C TRP A 230 15.51 -23.99 2.64
N ILE A 231 14.87 -23.82 1.48
CA ILE A 231 13.97 -22.67 1.13
C ILE A 231 12.66 -23.09 0.47
N GLY A 232 12.40 -24.39 0.41
CA GLY A 232 11.38 -24.99 -0.44
C GLY A 232 12.01 -25.94 -1.47
N TRP A 233 11.25 -26.26 -2.52
CA TRP A 233 11.58 -27.38 -3.39
C TRP A 233 11.16 -27.17 -4.85
N ASP A 234 11.90 -27.81 -5.75
CA ASP A 234 11.62 -27.90 -7.19
C ASP A 234 11.16 -29.30 -7.58
N TRP A 235 9.91 -29.43 -8.00
CA TRP A 235 9.34 -30.70 -8.47
C TRP A 235 9.53 -30.92 -9.97
N VAL A 236 10.06 -29.95 -10.72
CA VAL A 236 10.04 -29.97 -12.19
C VAL A 236 11.00 -31.01 -12.75
N THR A 237 10.44 -32.15 -13.16
CA THR A 237 11.20 -33.22 -13.83
C THR A 237 10.43 -33.86 -15.00
N GLY A 238 11.18 -34.43 -15.95
CA GLY A 238 10.63 -35.22 -17.05
C GLY A 238 9.84 -34.41 -18.09
N VAL A 239 10.02 -33.09 -18.14
CA VAL A 239 9.29 -32.21 -19.07
C VAL A 239 10.00 -32.12 -20.41
N LYS A 240 9.24 -32.27 -21.51
CA LYS A 240 9.73 -32.03 -22.88
C LYS A 240 9.31 -30.64 -23.35
N GLY A 241 10.20 -29.93 -24.04
CA GLY A 241 9.88 -28.61 -24.60
C GLY A 241 10.09 -27.44 -23.63
N CYS A 242 10.99 -27.59 -22.65
CA CYS A 242 11.45 -26.46 -21.85
C CYS A 242 12.34 -25.52 -22.62
N LYS A 243 12.34 -24.26 -22.23
CA LYS A 243 13.24 -23.26 -22.80
C LYS A 243 14.69 -23.66 -22.52
N LYS A 244 15.59 -23.27 -23.42
CA LYS A 244 17.00 -23.66 -23.34
C LYS A 244 17.62 -23.23 -22.00
N GLY A 245 18.32 -24.10 -21.30
CA GLY A 245 18.99 -23.74 -20.03
C GLY A 245 18.05 -23.62 -18.84
N GLU A 246 16.76 -23.86 -19.01
CA GLU A 246 15.87 -24.12 -17.89
C GLU A 246 16.11 -25.51 -17.29
N ASP A 247 16.00 -25.61 -15.97
CA ASP A 247 16.02 -26.91 -15.29
C ASP A 247 14.65 -27.56 -15.35
N CYS A 248 14.55 -28.68 -16.06
CA CYS A 248 13.31 -29.44 -16.24
C CYS A 248 13.50 -30.96 -16.15
N SER A 249 14.72 -31.38 -15.85
CA SER A 249 15.12 -32.78 -15.85
C SER A 249 15.25 -33.33 -14.43
N THR A 250 15.47 -32.47 -13.45
CA THR A 250 15.84 -32.87 -12.09
C THR A 250 14.91 -32.17 -11.12
N ALA A 251 14.24 -32.95 -10.28
CA ALA A 251 13.60 -32.38 -9.10
C ALA A 251 14.67 -32.27 -8.01
N ASP A 252 14.84 -31.08 -7.43
CA ASP A 252 15.91 -30.77 -6.49
C ASP A 252 15.57 -29.59 -5.55
N ASN A 253 16.56 -29.13 -4.80
CA ASN A 253 16.42 -28.07 -3.80
C ASN A 253 16.66 -26.65 -4.33
N ASP A 254 16.64 -26.43 -5.65
CA ASP A 254 16.80 -25.11 -6.26
C ASP A 254 15.49 -24.64 -6.93
N PRO A 255 14.52 -24.10 -6.16
CA PRO A 255 13.23 -23.64 -6.67
C PRO A 255 13.32 -22.28 -7.40
N LYS A 256 14.42 -22.02 -8.11
CA LYS A 256 14.67 -20.75 -8.80
C LYS A 256 13.69 -20.53 -9.95
N ASP A 257 13.28 -19.28 -10.12
CA ASP A 257 12.43 -18.87 -11.22
C ASP A 257 13.21 -18.74 -12.53
N PHE A 258 12.62 -19.20 -13.63
CA PHE A 258 13.12 -18.97 -14.99
C PHE A 258 12.22 -18.04 -15.81
N GLY A 259 10.92 -17.96 -15.49
CA GLY A 259 9.93 -17.19 -16.25
C GLY A 259 9.72 -15.77 -15.73
N GLY A 260 10.01 -15.52 -14.46
CA GLY A 260 9.83 -14.24 -13.79
C GLY A 260 8.46 -14.05 -13.15
N HIS A 261 7.47 -14.89 -13.50
CA HIS A 261 6.10 -14.78 -13.01
C HIS A 261 5.98 -15.05 -11.50
N GLY A 262 6.60 -16.12 -11.00
CA GLY A 262 6.59 -16.44 -9.57
C GLY A 262 7.39 -15.44 -8.73
N THR A 263 8.50 -14.93 -9.27
CA THR A 263 9.25 -13.81 -8.66
C THR A 263 8.39 -12.54 -8.58
N HIS A 264 7.58 -12.26 -9.58
CA HIS A 264 6.65 -11.12 -9.58
C HIS A 264 5.59 -11.25 -8.50
N CYS A 265 4.99 -12.43 -8.36
CA CYS A 265 4.05 -12.73 -7.29
C CYS A 265 4.70 -12.62 -5.90
N ALA A 266 5.92 -13.14 -5.74
CA ALA A 266 6.67 -13.09 -4.48
C ALA A 266 6.95 -11.64 -4.03
N GLY A 267 7.32 -10.75 -4.96
CA GLY A 267 7.54 -9.34 -4.66
C GLY A 267 6.27 -8.61 -4.19
N ILE A 268 5.12 -8.87 -4.83
CA ILE A 268 3.83 -8.29 -4.43
C ILE A 268 3.46 -8.72 -3.00
N ILE A 269 3.75 -9.98 -2.65
CA ILE A 269 3.49 -10.51 -1.30
C ILE A 269 4.42 -9.86 -0.27
N GLY A 270 5.74 -9.88 -0.52
CA GLY A 270 6.72 -9.67 0.54
C GLY A 270 8.09 -9.18 0.09
N ALA A 271 8.20 -8.36 -0.96
CA ALA A 271 9.38 -7.51 -1.12
C ALA A 271 9.63 -6.70 0.16
N ILE A 272 10.90 -6.51 0.52
CA ILE A 272 11.29 -5.91 1.80
C ILE A 272 10.97 -4.41 1.76
N THR A 273 9.88 -4.04 2.41
CA THR A 273 9.43 -2.65 2.49
C THR A 273 10.37 -1.80 3.35
N ASN A 274 10.60 -0.56 2.93
CA ASN A 274 11.42 0.47 3.57
C ASN A 274 12.92 0.14 3.60
N ASN A 275 13.45 -0.42 2.50
CA ASN A 275 14.87 -0.79 2.31
C ASN A 275 15.63 0.13 1.31
N ALA A 276 14.97 1.17 0.78
CA ALA A 276 15.45 2.11 -0.25
C ALA A 276 15.76 1.49 -1.63
N ILE A 277 15.30 0.27 -1.90
CA ILE A 277 15.49 -0.47 -3.14
C ILE A 277 14.11 -0.77 -3.72
N GLY A 278 14.02 -0.89 -5.04
CA GLY A 278 12.92 -1.64 -5.66
C GLY A 278 11.51 -1.22 -5.24
N VAL A 279 10.72 -2.22 -4.86
CA VAL A 279 9.29 -2.17 -4.60
C VAL A 279 8.99 -2.57 -3.15
N ALA A 280 7.90 -2.04 -2.60
CA ALA A 280 7.35 -2.52 -1.34
C ALA A 280 6.46 -3.76 -1.56
N GLY A 281 6.51 -4.71 -0.64
CA GLY A 281 5.57 -5.83 -0.59
C GLY A 281 4.37 -5.51 0.28
N THR A 282 3.21 -6.12 -0.01
CA THR A 282 1.98 -5.97 0.80
C THR A 282 2.23 -6.29 2.26
N ALA A 283 3.01 -7.33 2.55
CA ALA A 283 3.40 -7.78 3.89
C ALA A 283 4.92 -7.88 4.05
N GLY A 284 5.63 -6.92 3.46
CA GLY A 284 7.09 -6.86 3.38
C GLY A 284 7.83 -6.66 4.71
N GLY A 285 7.12 -6.40 5.80
CA GLY A 285 7.70 -5.94 7.05
C GLY A 285 8.02 -4.45 6.98
N TRP A 286 8.88 -3.98 7.89
CA TRP A 286 9.31 -2.58 7.90
C TRP A 286 10.80 -2.50 8.18
N GLY A 287 11.57 -2.17 7.15
CA GLY A 287 12.99 -1.88 7.29
C GLY A 287 13.25 -0.65 8.18
N ASN A 288 14.49 -0.48 8.61
CA ASN A 288 14.93 0.70 9.37
C ASN A 288 15.31 1.89 8.47
N GLY A 289 14.89 1.88 7.20
CA GLY A 289 15.22 2.91 6.22
C GLY A 289 16.68 2.87 5.73
N THR A 290 17.47 1.87 6.13
CA THR A 290 18.82 1.63 5.60
C THR A 290 18.78 0.52 4.56
N SER A 291 19.74 0.50 3.62
CA SER A 291 19.88 -0.58 2.64
C SER A 291 20.31 -1.94 3.24
N SER A 292 20.07 -2.16 4.54
CA SER A 292 20.30 -3.42 5.23
C SER A 292 19.20 -4.41 4.85
N SER A 293 19.60 -5.55 4.29
CA SER A 293 18.72 -6.56 3.70
C SER A 293 18.04 -7.48 4.73
N VAL A 294 17.79 -7.03 5.97
CA VAL A 294 17.17 -7.86 7.02
C VAL A 294 15.65 -7.84 6.86
N GLY A 295 15.10 -8.88 6.26
CA GLY A 295 13.66 -9.09 6.10
C GLY A 295 13.00 -9.46 7.42
N ASN A 296 12.08 -8.62 7.87
CA ASN A 296 11.25 -8.84 9.06
C ASN A 296 9.76 -9.00 8.72
N GLY A 297 9.41 -9.09 7.44
CA GLY A 297 8.04 -9.33 6.99
C GLY A 297 7.66 -10.81 6.99
N VAL A 298 6.59 -11.13 6.26
CA VAL A 298 6.16 -12.51 6.05
C VAL A 298 7.24 -13.30 5.31
N LYS A 299 7.31 -14.60 5.57
CA LYS A 299 8.29 -15.48 4.95
C LYS A 299 7.72 -16.18 3.71
N ILE A 300 8.42 -16.10 2.59
CA ILE A 300 8.05 -16.64 1.30
C ILE A 300 8.67 -18.02 1.13
N MET A 301 7.84 -19.06 1.12
CA MET A 301 8.25 -20.43 0.83
C MET A 301 8.22 -20.66 -0.69
N CYS A 302 9.37 -21.01 -1.26
CA CYS A 302 9.57 -21.07 -2.71
C CYS A 302 9.22 -22.47 -3.23
N LEU A 303 8.08 -22.61 -3.93
CA LEU A 303 7.62 -23.91 -4.44
C LEU A 303 7.55 -23.88 -5.97
N ARG A 304 8.50 -24.56 -6.63
CA ARG A 304 8.56 -24.61 -8.09
C ARG A 304 7.79 -25.82 -8.62
N ILE A 305 6.66 -25.56 -9.25
CA ILE A 305 5.71 -26.55 -9.80
C ILE A 305 5.52 -26.42 -11.31
N GLY A 306 6.27 -25.50 -11.93
CA GLY A 306 6.09 -25.07 -13.30
C GLY A 306 7.37 -24.64 -13.99
N TRP A 307 7.30 -24.51 -15.31
CA TRP A 307 8.44 -24.20 -16.18
C TRP A 307 8.05 -23.24 -17.30
N LEU A 308 9.06 -22.66 -17.95
CA LEU A 308 8.94 -21.84 -19.14
C LEU A 308 9.12 -22.69 -20.41
N SER A 309 8.07 -22.81 -21.21
CA SER A 309 8.18 -23.56 -22.47
C SER A 309 9.10 -22.88 -23.50
N THR A 310 9.51 -23.62 -24.53
CA THR A 310 10.21 -23.07 -25.71
C THR A 310 9.45 -21.93 -26.40
N GLY A 311 8.12 -21.91 -26.28
CA GLY A 311 7.26 -20.83 -26.78
C GLY A 311 7.21 -19.58 -25.88
N GLY A 312 7.91 -19.58 -24.75
CA GLY A 312 7.91 -18.46 -23.79
C GLY A 312 6.66 -18.39 -22.92
N VAL A 313 5.84 -19.45 -22.91
CA VAL A 313 4.64 -19.58 -22.06
C VAL A 313 4.98 -20.40 -20.82
N GLY A 314 4.59 -19.92 -19.64
CA GLY A 314 4.69 -20.65 -18.39
C GLY A 314 3.63 -21.75 -18.28
N TYR A 315 4.01 -22.90 -17.75
CA TYR A 315 3.12 -24.03 -17.49
C TYR A 315 3.30 -24.53 -16.06
N VAL A 316 2.22 -25.03 -15.46
CA VAL A 316 2.26 -25.76 -14.19
C VAL A 316 1.74 -27.18 -14.40
N ARG A 317 2.15 -28.10 -13.51
CA ARG A 317 1.68 -29.49 -13.52
C ARG A 317 0.91 -29.81 -12.25
N MET A 318 -0.26 -30.44 -12.40
CA MET A 318 -1.14 -30.70 -11.25
C MET A 318 -0.59 -31.75 -10.28
N ASP A 319 0.23 -32.71 -10.74
CA ASP A 319 0.93 -33.63 -9.85
C ASP A 319 2.00 -32.94 -9.01
N PHE A 320 2.71 -31.95 -9.59
CA PHE A 320 3.67 -31.13 -8.87
C PHE A 320 2.96 -30.19 -7.90
N ALA A 321 1.86 -29.57 -8.33
CA ALA A 321 1.01 -28.75 -7.45
C ALA A 321 0.48 -29.56 -6.26
N ALA A 322 0.03 -30.80 -6.48
CA ALA A 322 -0.45 -31.67 -5.40
C ALA A 322 0.65 -31.97 -4.36
N GLN A 323 1.87 -32.27 -4.82
CA GLN A 323 3.01 -32.51 -3.94
C GLN A 323 3.42 -31.24 -3.18
N ALA A 324 3.42 -30.09 -3.85
CA ALA A 324 3.72 -28.80 -3.25
C ALA A 324 2.70 -28.39 -2.17
N PHE A 325 1.41 -28.65 -2.39
CA PHE A 325 0.37 -28.38 -1.38
C PHE A 325 0.55 -29.24 -0.13
N TYR A 326 0.84 -30.53 -0.31
CA TYR A 326 1.17 -31.42 0.80
C TYR A 326 2.43 -30.96 1.55
N TYR A 327 3.48 -30.59 0.81
CA TYR A 327 4.72 -30.06 1.39
C TYR A 327 4.47 -28.78 2.19
N ALA A 328 3.80 -27.79 1.58
CA ALA A 328 3.52 -26.51 2.20
C ALA A 328 2.75 -26.67 3.52
N ALA A 329 1.72 -27.54 3.52
CA ALA A 329 0.94 -27.85 4.71
C ALA A 329 1.79 -28.42 5.84
N ASN A 330 2.68 -29.38 5.55
CA ASN A 330 3.53 -30.01 6.55
C ASN A 330 4.67 -29.11 7.02
N LYS A 331 5.14 -28.17 6.19
CA LYS A 331 6.16 -27.17 6.55
C LYS A 331 5.59 -25.91 7.20
N GLY A 332 4.30 -25.89 7.50
CA GLY A 332 3.67 -24.80 8.26
C GLY A 332 3.41 -23.54 7.45
N ALA A 333 3.21 -23.66 6.13
CA ALA A 333 2.65 -22.56 5.35
C ALA A 333 1.26 -22.21 5.89
N HIS A 334 0.95 -20.92 5.90
CA HIS A 334 -0.37 -20.42 6.33
C HIS A 334 -1.25 -20.04 5.15
N VAL A 335 -0.61 -19.69 4.03
CA VAL A 335 -1.27 -19.25 2.79
C VAL A 335 -0.54 -19.87 1.61
N ILE A 336 -1.27 -20.31 0.58
CA ILE A 336 -0.70 -20.70 -0.72
C ILE A 336 -1.24 -19.75 -1.80
N ASN A 337 -0.33 -19.16 -2.58
CA ASN A 337 -0.64 -18.35 -3.75
C ASN A 337 -0.74 -19.21 -5.02
N CYS A 338 -1.89 -19.20 -5.69
CA CYS A 338 -2.15 -19.91 -6.95
C CYS A 338 -2.48 -18.94 -8.08
N SER A 339 -1.45 -18.33 -8.66
CA SER A 339 -1.57 -17.40 -9.79
C SER A 339 -1.64 -18.11 -11.15
N TRP A 340 -2.36 -19.23 -11.23
CA TRP A 340 -2.43 -20.13 -12.38
C TRP A 340 -3.76 -20.90 -12.39
N GLY A 341 -4.15 -21.42 -13.56
CA GLY A 341 -5.39 -22.19 -13.70
C GLY A 341 -5.25 -23.67 -13.37
N SER A 342 -6.33 -24.29 -12.89
CA SER A 342 -6.31 -25.57 -12.19
C SER A 342 -7.26 -26.63 -12.77
N SER A 343 -6.94 -27.91 -12.54
CA SER A 343 -7.84 -29.03 -12.84
C SER A 343 -7.75 -30.10 -11.74
N ASN A 344 -8.86 -30.80 -11.45
CA ASN A 344 -8.85 -31.88 -10.47
C ASN A 344 -8.27 -33.17 -11.07
N THR A 345 -6.97 -33.17 -11.29
CA THR A 345 -6.23 -34.33 -11.82
C THR A 345 -5.04 -34.62 -10.92
N SER A 346 -4.46 -35.81 -11.08
CA SER A 346 -3.20 -36.18 -10.41
C SER A 346 -3.21 -36.08 -8.87
N GLY A 347 -4.37 -36.29 -8.24
CA GLY A 347 -4.52 -36.22 -6.79
C GLY A 347 -4.62 -34.80 -6.22
N PHE A 348 -4.68 -33.77 -7.07
CA PHE A 348 -4.68 -32.38 -6.63
C PHE A 348 -5.82 -32.04 -5.68
N GLY A 349 -7.05 -32.52 -5.92
CA GLY A 349 -8.16 -32.28 -5.00
C GLY A 349 -7.92 -32.79 -3.57
N ALA A 350 -7.32 -33.97 -3.42
CA ALA A 350 -6.98 -34.53 -2.11
C ALA A 350 -5.86 -33.72 -1.41
N ALA A 351 -4.92 -33.18 -2.18
CA ALA A 351 -3.88 -32.31 -1.65
C ALA A 351 -4.44 -30.95 -1.18
N VAL A 352 -5.42 -30.40 -1.90
CA VAL A 352 -6.14 -29.20 -1.44
C VAL A 352 -6.89 -29.48 -0.14
N ASP A 353 -7.64 -30.59 -0.07
CA ASP A 353 -8.34 -31.00 1.15
C ASP A 353 -7.36 -31.15 2.34
N TYR A 354 -6.19 -31.75 2.09
CA TYR A 354 -5.13 -31.92 3.08
C TYR A 354 -4.62 -30.56 3.58
N ALA A 355 -4.29 -29.63 2.68
CA ALA A 355 -3.78 -28.31 3.04
C ALA A 355 -4.81 -27.51 3.85
N VAL A 356 -6.07 -27.48 3.41
CA VAL A 356 -7.17 -26.81 4.13
C VAL A 356 -7.36 -27.41 5.53
N ALA A 357 -7.31 -28.73 5.66
CA ALA A 357 -7.39 -29.41 6.95
C ALA A 357 -6.20 -29.08 7.89
N HIS A 358 -5.05 -28.71 7.33
CA HIS A 358 -3.85 -28.27 8.07
C HIS A 358 -3.83 -26.76 8.36
N GLY A 359 -4.94 -26.04 8.11
CA GLY A 359 -5.01 -24.62 8.46
C GLY A 359 -4.54 -23.67 7.35
N VAL A 360 -4.32 -24.16 6.13
CA VAL A 360 -3.77 -23.37 5.03
C VAL A 360 -4.89 -22.69 4.25
N LEU A 361 -4.81 -21.36 4.08
CA LEU A 361 -5.68 -20.62 3.16
C LEU A 361 -5.14 -20.73 1.73
N VAL A 362 -6.00 -21.08 0.77
CA VAL A 362 -5.64 -21.15 -0.65
C VAL A 362 -6.22 -19.94 -1.37
N CYS A 363 -5.37 -19.10 -1.95
CA CYS A 363 -5.77 -17.94 -2.76
C CYS A 363 -5.57 -18.25 -4.24
N HIS A 364 -6.58 -17.99 -5.07
CA HIS A 364 -6.60 -18.41 -6.46
C HIS A 364 -6.98 -17.27 -7.42
N ALA A 365 -6.31 -17.22 -8.56
CA ALA A 365 -6.58 -16.25 -9.62
C ALA A 365 -7.85 -16.62 -10.39
N ALA A 366 -8.82 -15.69 -10.50
CA ALA A 366 -10.07 -15.94 -11.21
C ALA A 366 -9.89 -16.24 -12.72
N GLY A 367 -8.75 -15.86 -13.31
CA GLY A 367 -8.43 -16.10 -14.72
C GLY A 367 -8.54 -14.86 -15.61
N ASN A 368 -7.93 -14.95 -16.81
CA ASN A 368 -7.67 -13.80 -17.68
C ASN A 368 -8.40 -13.90 -19.04
N SER A 369 -9.62 -14.46 -19.05
CA SER A 369 -10.37 -14.74 -20.28
C SER A 369 -11.67 -13.95 -20.42
N ASN A 370 -11.92 -12.98 -19.54
CA ASN A 370 -13.12 -12.14 -19.51
C ASN A 370 -14.43 -12.93 -19.62
N ASN A 371 -14.55 -14.01 -18.85
CA ASN A 371 -15.69 -14.91 -18.87
C ASN A 371 -16.13 -15.27 -17.45
N THR A 372 -17.15 -16.13 -17.36
CA THR A 372 -17.68 -16.60 -16.08
C THR A 372 -17.35 -18.06 -15.78
N THR A 373 -16.40 -18.64 -16.53
CA THR A 373 -16.05 -20.06 -16.43
C THR A 373 -15.17 -20.29 -15.21
N GLN A 374 -15.58 -21.20 -14.34
CA GLN A 374 -14.78 -21.69 -13.21
C GLN A 374 -13.85 -22.80 -13.69
N ASP A 375 -12.59 -22.75 -13.27
CA ASP A 375 -11.74 -23.92 -13.24
C ASP A 375 -11.89 -24.67 -11.90
N TYR A 376 -11.05 -25.67 -11.62
CA TYR A 376 -11.28 -26.52 -10.45
C TYR A 376 -11.23 -25.78 -9.10
N LEU A 377 -10.17 -25.01 -8.82
CA LEU A 377 -10.04 -24.27 -7.56
C LEU A 377 -11.18 -23.27 -7.40
N ALA A 378 -11.59 -22.62 -8.48
CA ALA A 378 -12.72 -21.69 -8.48
C ALA A 378 -14.09 -22.33 -8.20
N THR A 379 -14.19 -23.68 -8.20
CA THR A 379 -15.41 -24.39 -7.78
C THR A 379 -15.48 -24.66 -6.26
N ARG A 380 -14.41 -24.37 -5.52
CA ARG A 380 -14.28 -24.77 -4.11
C ARG A 380 -14.60 -23.64 -3.16
N ALA A 381 -15.48 -23.88 -2.19
CA ALA A 381 -15.86 -22.89 -1.19
C ALA A 381 -14.80 -22.65 -0.10
N ASP A 382 -13.75 -23.46 -0.05
CA ASP A 382 -12.62 -23.34 0.88
C ASP A 382 -11.37 -22.68 0.25
N VAL A 383 -11.52 -22.16 -0.96
CA VAL A 383 -10.56 -21.30 -1.66
C VAL A 383 -11.08 -19.85 -1.60
N ILE A 384 -10.18 -18.88 -1.70
CA ILE A 384 -10.54 -17.48 -1.96
C ILE A 384 -10.18 -17.10 -3.40
N ASP A 385 -11.20 -16.83 -4.22
CA ASP A 385 -11.03 -16.49 -5.63
C ASP A 385 -10.95 -14.97 -5.86
N VAL A 386 -9.95 -14.56 -6.65
CA VAL A 386 -9.54 -13.15 -6.77
C VAL A 386 -9.67 -12.64 -8.20
N ALA A 387 -10.55 -11.66 -8.41
CA ALA A 387 -10.65 -10.89 -9.65
C ALA A 387 -9.67 -9.70 -9.67
N ALA A 388 -9.37 -9.18 -10.86
CA ALA A 388 -8.45 -8.06 -11.06
C ALA A 388 -9.19 -6.75 -11.36
N THR A 389 -8.74 -5.66 -10.75
CA THR A 389 -9.13 -4.28 -11.07
C THR A 389 -7.97 -3.46 -11.62
N ASP A 390 -8.30 -2.37 -12.31
CA ASP A 390 -7.35 -1.32 -12.70
C ASP A 390 -7.30 -0.17 -11.70
N SER A 391 -6.48 0.85 -12.00
CA SER A 391 -6.27 2.03 -11.15
C SER A 391 -7.47 2.97 -11.02
N ALA A 392 -8.56 2.67 -11.73
CA ALA A 392 -9.86 3.34 -11.60
C ALA A 392 -10.88 2.49 -10.82
N ASP A 393 -10.44 1.40 -10.18
CA ASP A 393 -11.30 0.39 -9.55
C ASP A 393 -12.32 -0.26 -10.48
N VAL A 394 -12.06 -0.19 -11.79
CA VAL A 394 -12.87 -0.87 -12.79
C VAL A 394 -12.32 -2.28 -12.98
N LYS A 395 -13.20 -3.26 -13.17
CA LYS A 395 -12.82 -4.63 -13.52
C LYS A 395 -11.86 -4.60 -14.71
N ALA A 396 -10.68 -5.19 -14.53
CA ALA A 396 -9.71 -5.33 -15.60
C ALA A 396 -10.37 -6.01 -16.81
N SER A 397 -10.12 -5.51 -18.01
CA SER A 397 -10.81 -5.96 -19.23
C SER A 397 -10.68 -7.47 -19.47
N PHE A 398 -9.58 -8.07 -19.04
CA PHE A 398 -9.31 -9.51 -19.13
C PHE A 398 -9.85 -10.33 -17.94
N SER A 399 -10.15 -9.73 -16.79
CA SER A 399 -10.49 -10.50 -15.58
C SER A 399 -11.76 -11.32 -15.82
N SER A 400 -11.68 -12.62 -15.57
CA SER A 400 -12.88 -13.45 -15.38
C SER A 400 -13.63 -13.00 -14.11
N TYR A 401 -14.93 -13.26 -14.08
CA TYR A 401 -15.85 -12.71 -13.09
C TYR A 401 -17.06 -13.64 -12.89
N GLY A 402 -17.71 -13.58 -11.74
CA GLY A 402 -18.88 -14.39 -11.45
C GLY A 402 -19.27 -14.31 -9.98
N THR A 403 -20.44 -14.86 -9.63
CA THR A 403 -20.89 -14.92 -8.23
C THR A 403 -20.01 -15.85 -7.35
N TRP A 404 -19.07 -16.55 -7.98
CA TRP A 404 -18.08 -17.41 -7.35
C TRP A 404 -16.77 -16.67 -7.00
N VAL A 405 -16.54 -15.47 -7.53
CA VAL A 405 -15.43 -14.63 -7.10
C VAL A 405 -15.71 -14.16 -5.68
N ASP A 406 -14.70 -14.23 -4.80
CA ASP A 406 -14.83 -13.82 -3.40
C ASP A 406 -14.47 -12.35 -3.18
N VAL A 407 -13.39 -11.89 -3.82
CA VAL A 407 -12.88 -10.52 -3.70
C VAL A 407 -12.22 -10.06 -5.00
N SER A 408 -11.97 -8.76 -5.10
CA SER A 408 -11.16 -8.13 -6.15
C SER A 408 -9.89 -7.50 -5.57
N ALA A 409 -8.85 -7.38 -6.38
CA ALA A 409 -7.62 -6.68 -6.00
C ALA A 409 -6.93 -6.05 -7.22
N PRO A 410 -6.00 -5.08 -7.01
CA PRO A 410 -5.23 -4.47 -8.08
C PRO A 410 -4.51 -5.49 -8.97
N GLY A 411 -4.76 -5.46 -10.27
CA GLY A 411 -4.21 -6.46 -11.20
C GLY A 411 -3.83 -5.93 -12.57
N VAL A 412 -3.90 -4.62 -12.82
CA VAL A 412 -3.44 -3.98 -14.06
C VAL A 412 -2.22 -3.13 -13.80
N ASP A 413 -1.19 -3.31 -14.62
CA ASP A 413 0.03 -2.50 -14.58
C ASP A 413 0.66 -2.47 -13.17
N ILE A 414 0.93 -3.66 -12.63
CA ILE A 414 1.49 -3.86 -11.30
C ILE A 414 3.01 -4.02 -11.39
N ALA A 415 3.75 -3.09 -10.79
CA ALA A 415 5.19 -3.15 -10.66
C ALA A 415 5.62 -4.11 -9.52
N SER A 416 6.54 -5.03 -9.81
CA SER A 416 7.11 -5.95 -8.82
C SER A 416 8.48 -6.48 -9.24
N THR A 417 9.16 -7.23 -8.35
CA THR A 417 10.40 -7.95 -8.62
C THR A 417 10.25 -8.94 -9.77
N TYR A 418 11.30 -9.18 -10.55
CA TYR A 418 11.21 -10.00 -11.76
C TYR A 418 12.52 -10.74 -12.04
N ASN A 419 12.40 -11.92 -12.64
CA ASN A 419 13.54 -12.64 -13.19
C ASN A 419 13.53 -12.58 -14.72
N ASN A 420 14.53 -11.94 -15.30
CA ASN A 420 14.67 -11.89 -16.74
C ASN A 420 15.42 -13.13 -17.24
N TYR A 421 14.71 -14.06 -17.89
CA TYR A 421 15.31 -15.25 -18.49
C TYR A 421 16.55 -14.95 -19.36
N SER A 422 16.54 -13.84 -20.11
CA SER A 422 17.63 -13.48 -21.03
C SER A 422 18.85 -12.91 -20.31
N ASP A 423 18.69 -12.51 -19.05
CA ASP A 423 19.77 -12.08 -18.16
C ASP A 423 19.49 -12.55 -16.73
N PRO A 424 19.74 -13.84 -16.45
CA PRO A 424 19.49 -14.41 -15.13
C PRO A 424 20.52 -13.96 -14.08
N THR A 425 21.52 -13.17 -14.47
CA THR A 425 22.58 -12.72 -13.56
C THR A 425 22.17 -11.49 -12.76
N ASN A 426 21.33 -10.63 -13.34
CA ASN A 426 20.91 -9.37 -12.75
C ASN A 426 19.49 -9.43 -12.16
N ASP A 427 19.22 -8.51 -11.24
CA ASP A 427 17.89 -8.32 -10.65
C ASP A 427 17.09 -7.34 -11.52
N TYR A 428 15.80 -7.62 -11.68
CA TYR A 428 14.92 -6.84 -12.53
C TYR A 428 13.61 -6.53 -11.82
N PHE A 429 12.94 -5.49 -12.30
CA PHE A 429 11.56 -5.19 -11.96
C PHE A 429 10.74 -5.18 -13.25
N ALA A 430 9.48 -5.58 -13.17
CA ALA A 430 8.58 -5.59 -14.31
C ALA A 430 7.19 -5.09 -13.92
N VAL A 431 6.51 -4.50 -14.89
CA VAL A 431 5.10 -4.15 -14.82
C VAL A 431 4.32 -5.25 -15.53
N MET A 432 3.42 -5.92 -14.82
CA MET A 432 2.60 -7.01 -15.35
C MET A 432 1.12 -6.80 -15.03
N SER A 433 0.28 -7.39 -15.87
CA SER A 433 -1.18 -7.36 -15.73
C SER A 433 -1.74 -8.78 -15.70
N GLY A 434 -2.64 -9.06 -14.76
CA GLY A 434 -3.31 -10.34 -14.62
C GLY A 434 -4.02 -10.50 -13.27
N THR A 435 -5.00 -11.42 -13.21
CA THR A 435 -5.50 -11.94 -11.93
C THR A 435 -4.38 -12.62 -11.13
N SER A 436 -3.33 -13.07 -11.81
CA SER A 436 -2.05 -13.49 -11.25
C SER A 436 -1.32 -12.42 -10.42
N MET A 437 -1.54 -11.13 -10.70
CA MET A 437 -0.98 -10.00 -9.93
C MET A 437 -1.95 -9.54 -8.84
N ALA A 438 -3.26 -9.73 -9.03
CA ALA A 438 -4.27 -9.44 -8.00
C ALA A 438 -4.21 -10.43 -6.82
N THR A 439 -4.07 -11.73 -7.11
CA THR A 439 -3.99 -12.82 -6.11
C THR A 439 -2.90 -12.60 -5.05
N PRO A 440 -1.65 -12.24 -5.39
CA PRO A 440 -0.61 -12.06 -4.38
C PRO A 440 -0.83 -10.87 -3.45
N TYR A 441 -1.62 -9.84 -3.83
CA TYR A 441 -2.06 -8.81 -2.87
C TYR A 441 -2.95 -9.43 -1.78
N VAL A 442 -3.87 -10.33 -2.16
CA VAL A 442 -4.73 -11.04 -1.20
C VAL A 442 -3.89 -11.99 -0.32
N CYS A 443 -2.89 -12.67 -0.89
CA CYS A 443 -1.95 -13.51 -0.11
C CYS A 443 -1.14 -12.70 0.90
N GLY A 444 -0.62 -11.54 0.49
CA GLY A 444 0.06 -10.61 1.38
C GLY A 444 -0.86 -10.13 2.49
N LEU A 445 -2.09 -9.73 2.17
CA LEU A 445 -3.08 -9.33 3.15
C LEU A 445 -3.42 -10.45 4.14
N ALA A 446 -3.59 -11.68 3.67
CA ALA A 446 -3.78 -12.85 4.53
C ALA A 446 -2.57 -13.04 5.48
N GLY A 447 -1.36 -12.79 4.99
CA GLY A 447 -0.14 -12.73 5.79
C GLY A 447 -0.15 -11.65 6.86
N LEU A 448 -0.63 -10.44 6.56
CA LEU A 448 -0.82 -9.35 7.53
C LEU A 448 -1.83 -9.73 8.62
N VAL A 449 -3.00 -10.23 8.23
CA VAL A 449 -4.06 -10.66 9.17
C VAL A 449 -3.54 -11.75 10.10
N LYS A 450 -2.80 -12.74 9.55
CA LYS A 450 -2.15 -13.79 10.35
C LYS A 450 -1.08 -13.25 11.28
N SER A 451 -0.30 -12.26 10.83
CA SER A 451 0.75 -11.61 11.62
C SER A 451 0.17 -10.86 12.83
N GLN A 452 -1.00 -10.24 12.69
CA GLN A 452 -1.72 -9.58 13.78
C GLN A 452 -2.48 -10.57 14.67
N ASN A 453 -3.04 -11.62 14.06
CA ASN A 453 -3.86 -12.62 14.73
C ASN A 453 -3.32 -14.04 14.50
N PRO A 454 -2.22 -14.43 15.18
CA PRO A 454 -1.59 -15.74 14.96
C PRO A 454 -2.50 -16.94 15.23
N GLY A 455 -3.54 -16.76 16.04
CA GLY A 455 -4.52 -17.80 16.36
C GLY A 455 -5.63 -18.00 15.31
N TYR A 456 -5.75 -17.14 14.31
CA TYR A 456 -6.82 -17.27 13.32
C TYR A 456 -6.64 -18.51 12.44
N THR A 457 -7.77 -19.19 12.18
CA THR A 457 -7.89 -20.24 11.18
C THR A 457 -7.88 -19.65 9.77
N TRP A 458 -7.63 -20.47 8.75
CA TRP A 458 -7.73 -20.05 7.34
C TRP A 458 -9.09 -19.40 7.02
N SER A 459 -10.18 -19.93 7.58
CA SER A 459 -11.54 -19.44 7.33
C SER A 459 -11.78 -18.09 8.00
N GLN A 460 -11.27 -17.87 9.21
CA GLN A 460 -11.33 -16.58 9.89
C GLN A 460 -10.52 -15.51 9.15
N ILE A 461 -9.37 -15.87 8.59
CA ILE A 461 -8.56 -14.96 7.76
C ILE A 461 -9.34 -14.59 6.49
N ARG A 462 -9.89 -15.59 5.77
CA ARG A 462 -10.70 -15.37 4.58
C ARG A 462 -11.90 -14.47 4.87
N ASP A 463 -12.65 -14.77 5.92
CA ASP A 463 -13.85 -14.04 6.27
C ASP A 463 -13.52 -12.62 6.73
N GLN A 464 -12.40 -12.41 7.43
CA GLN A 464 -11.90 -11.07 7.76
C GLN A 464 -11.67 -10.26 6.48
N ILE A 465 -10.95 -10.81 5.49
CA ILE A 465 -10.67 -10.13 4.21
C ILE A 465 -11.98 -9.79 3.48
N LYS A 466 -12.90 -10.76 3.36
CA LYS A 466 -14.17 -10.57 2.63
C LYS A 466 -15.08 -9.53 3.29
N ASN A 467 -15.08 -9.46 4.62
CA ASN A 467 -15.96 -8.55 5.36
C ASN A 467 -15.43 -7.12 5.42
N THR A 468 -14.19 -6.87 5.01
CA THR A 468 -13.53 -5.56 5.12
C THR A 468 -13.20 -4.95 3.76
N THR A 469 -13.76 -5.48 2.67
CA THR A 469 -13.55 -4.94 1.32
C THR A 469 -14.21 -3.57 1.12
N ASP A 470 -13.72 -2.82 0.13
CA ASP A 470 -14.40 -1.67 -0.44
C ASP A 470 -15.35 -2.10 -1.54
N ASN A 471 -16.62 -1.73 -1.43
CA ASN A 471 -17.61 -2.05 -2.44
C ASN A 471 -17.37 -1.21 -3.71
N ILE A 472 -17.09 -1.90 -4.82
CA ILE A 472 -16.81 -1.30 -6.14
C ILE A 472 -17.93 -1.51 -7.16
N ASP A 473 -19.10 -2.02 -6.75
CA ASP A 473 -20.23 -2.28 -7.65
C ASP A 473 -20.75 -1.01 -8.33
N GLY A 474 -20.69 0.13 -7.64
CA GLY A 474 -21.08 1.43 -8.19
C GLY A 474 -20.22 1.87 -9.39
N LEU A 475 -18.93 1.49 -9.39
CA LEU A 475 -18.01 1.73 -10.50
C LEU A 475 -18.13 0.65 -11.59
N ASN A 476 -18.73 -0.50 -11.26
CA ASN A 476 -18.83 -1.69 -12.11
C ASN A 476 -20.29 -2.19 -12.26
N PRO A 477 -21.26 -1.34 -12.68
CA PRO A 477 -22.68 -1.67 -12.61
C PRO A 477 -23.05 -2.93 -13.43
N THR A 478 -22.34 -3.21 -14.53
CA THR A 478 -22.54 -4.41 -15.36
C THR A 478 -22.15 -5.71 -14.65
N TYR A 479 -21.24 -5.62 -13.67
CA TYR A 479 -20.65 -6.75 -12.96
C TYR A 479 -21.03 -6.77 -11.48
N ALA A 480 -22.03 -5.99 -11.07
CA ALA A 480 -22.46 -5.91 -9.68
C ALA A 480 -22.75 -7.30 -9.10
N GLY A 481 -22.17 -7.61 -7.94
CA GLY A 481 -22.25 -8.93 -7.31
C GLY A 481 -21.50 -10.07 -8.02
N LYS A 482 -20.64 -9.76 -9.01
CA LYS A 482 -19.79 -10.73 -9.72
C LYS A 482 -18.28 -10.47 -9.55
N LEU A 483 -17.92 -9.52 -8.69
CA LEU A 483 -16.55 -9.11 -8.38
C LEU A 483 -16.20 -9.34 -6.91
N GLY A 484 -16.88 -10.31 -6.29
CA GLY A 484 -16.77 -10.56 -4.86
C GLY A 484 -17.49 -9.54 -4.00
N THR A 485 -17.10 -9.49 -2.73
CA THR A 485 -17.59 -8.48 -1.77
C THR A 485 -17.05 -7.08 -2.04
N GLY A 486 -16.03 -6.97 -2.90
CA GLY A 486 -15.41 -5.71 -3.30
C GLY A 486 -13.90 -5.83 -3.50
N ARG A 487 -13.22 -4.69 -3.67
CA ARG A 487 -11.75 -4.59 -3.64
C ARG A 487 -11.25 -4.83 -2.21
N ILE A 488 -10.18 -5.60 -2.02
CA ILE A 488 -9.59 -5.76 -0.69
C ILE A 488 -9.10 -4.40 -0.12
N ASN A 489 -9.15 -4.30 1.21
CA ASN A 489 -8.65 -3.15 1.97
C ASN A 489 -7.85 -3.67 3.18
N ALA A 490 -6.55 -3.44 3.16
CA ALA A 490 -5.62 -3.92 4.18
C ALA A 490 -5.81 -3.18 5.51
N CYS A 491 -6.02 -1.87 5.48
CA CYS A 491 -6.23 -1.05 6.67
C CYS A 491 -7.47 -1.54 7.44
N ARG A 492 -8.62 -1.67 6.78
CA ARG A 492 -9.86 -2.19 7.40
C ARG A 492 -9.72 -3.63 7.87
N ALA A 493 -9.04 -4.48 7.11
CA ALA A 493 -8.80 -5.88 7.49
C ALA A 493 -7.99 -6.00 8.79
N LEU A 494 -7.14 -5.03 9.11
CA LEU A 494 -6.39 -4.96 10.37
C LEU A 494 -7.13 -4.19 11.49
N GLY A 495 -8.35 -3.72 11.24
CA GLY A 495 -9.15 -2.95 12.19
C GLY A 495 -8.85 -1.44 12.18
N GLY A 496 -8.07 -0.98 11.20
CA GLY A 496 -7.85 0.42 10.94
C GLY A 496 -9.07 1.11 10.35
N THR A 497 -9.09 2.44 10.48
CA THR A 497 -10.03 3.29 9.76
C THR A 497 -9.22 4.04 8.71
N PRO A 498 -9.35 3.72 7.41
CA PRO A 498 -8.66 4.48 6.37
C PRO A 498 -9.01 5.95 6.54
N ALA A 499 -7.99 6.81 6.58
CA ALA A 499 -8.26 8.23 6.43
C ALA A 499 -8.98 8.41 5.10
N PRO A 500 -10.01 9.27 4.99
CA PRO A 500 -10.51 9.65 3.69
C PRO A 500 -9.32 10.28 2.96
N LYS A 501 -8.69 9.54 2.04
CA LYS A 501 -7.88 10.18 1.00
C LYS A 501 -8.89 11.01 0.28
N GLU A 502 -8.80 12.34 0.43
CA GLU A 502 -9.83 13.24 -0.09
C GLU A 502 -10.22 12.72 -1.48
N ALA A 503 -11.49 12.35 -1.66
CA ALA A 503 -12.03 12.25 -2.98
C ALA A 503 -11.76 13.62 -3.55
N VAL A 504 -10.72 13.72 -4.37
CA VAL A 504 -10.37 14.96 -5.03
C VAL A 504 -11.65 15.30 -5.78
N ASP A 505 -12.38 16.28 -5.26
CA ASP A 505 -13.46 16.91 -5.98
C ASP A 505 -12.83 17.24 -7.34
N LEU A 506 -13.38 16.67 -8.42
CA LEU A 506 -12.85 16.86 -9.77
C LEU A 506 -12.96 18.33 -10.21
N THR A 507 -13.37 19.24 -9.33
CA THR A 507 -12.91 20.62 -9.32
C THR A 507 -11.46 20.72 -8.81
N LEU A 508 -10.51 20.42 -9.70
CA LEU A 508 -9.09 20.85 -9.72
C LEU A 508 -8.54 21.55 -8.45
N PRO A 509 -7.39 21.06 -7.96
CA PRO A 509 -6.13 21.65 -8.45
C PRO A 509 -5.05 20.56 -8.71
N ASP A 510 -4.04 20.74 -9.58
CA ASP A 510 -2.72 21.18 -9.12
C ASP A 510 -1.63 21.27 -10.23
N LYS A 511 -1.12 22.49 -10.40
CA LYS A 511 0.21 23.00 -10.82
C LYS A 511 1.15 22.19 -11.73
N LEU A 512 1.74 22.94 -12.68
CA LEU A 512 2.97 22.61 -13.42
C LEU A 512 4.03 21.96 -12.52
N THR A 513 4.53 20.78 -12.91
CA THR A 513 5.54 20.03 -12.13
C THR A 513 6.73 19.65 -13.00
N LEU A 514 7.95 19.87 -12.49
CA LEU A 514 9.21 19.41 -13.09
C LEU A 514 9.86 18.37 -12.17
N TYR A 515 10.15 17.17 -12.68
CA TYR A 515 10.74 16.06 -11.92
C TYR A 515 12.27 16.04 -12.01
N GLN A 516 12.90 15.30 -11.09
CA GLN A 516 14.35 15.06 -11.14
C GLN A 516 14.69 14.17 -12.36
N ASN A 517 15.73 14.54 -13.12
CA ASN A 517 16.16 13.77 -14.30
C ASN A 517 16.77 12.42 -13.90
N TYR A 518 16.58 11.38 -14.73
CA TYR A 518 17.15 10.05 -14.50
C TYR A 518 17.75 9.45 -15.78
N PRO A 519 18.95 8.84 -15.71
CA PRO A 519 19.85 8.76 -14.54
C PRO A 519 20.41 10.13 -14.12
N ASN A 520 20.90 10.27 -12.88
CA ASN A 520 21.64 11.42 -12.37
C ASN A 520 22.56 11.01 -11.19
N PRO A 521 23.89 10.94 -11.35
CA PRO A 521 24.64 11.32 -12.53
C PRO A 521 24.35 10.44 -13.75
N PHE A 522 24.55 10.95 -14.97
CA PHE A 522 24.28 10.23 -16.22
C PHE A 522 25.48 10.19 -17.17
N ASN A 523 25.49 9.22 -18.08
CA ASN A 523 26.48 9.06 -19.16
C ASN A 523 25.88 8.29 -20.37
N PRO A 524 25.84 8.85 -21.58
CA PRO A 524 25.82 10.27 -21.91
C PRO A 524 24.41 10.87 -21.86
N ALA A 525 23.37 10.05 -21.65
CA ALA A 525 21.97 10.47 -21.78
C ALA A 525 21.16 10.40 -20.48
N THR A 526 20.21 11.31 -20.31
CA THR A 526 19.26 11.38 -19.19
C THR A 526 17.87 11.79 -19.66
N THR A 527 16.84 11.33 -18.97
CA THR A 527 15.44 11.67 -19.24
C THR A 527 14.97 12.73 -18.25
N ILE A 528 14.40 13.81 -18.76
CA ILE A 528 13.77 14.87 -17.97
C ILE A 528 12.25 14.73 -18.14
N SER A 529 11.57 14.48 -17.03
CA SER A 529 10.10 14.36 -17.00
C SER A 529 9.46 15.60 -16.40
N PHE A 530 8.29 15.98 -16.90
CA PHE A 530 7.45 17.06 -16.37
C PHE A 530 5.97 16.79 -16.62
N ARG A 531 5.08 17.43 -15.86
CA ARG A 531 3.62 17.29 -16.02
C ARG A 531 2.99 18.65 -16.29
N LEU A 532 2.13 18.69 -17.31
CA LEU A 532 1.35 19.87 -17.69
C LEU A 532 -0.10 19.69 -17.27
N GLU A 533 -0.70 20.78 -16.78
CA GLU A 533 -2.11 20.84 -16.37
C GLU A 533 -3.05 20.83 -17.58
N GLN A 534 -2.72 21.65 -18.57
CA GLN A 534 -3.48 21.84 -19.79
C GLN A 534 -2.54 21.88 -20.98
N LYS A 535 -3.14 21.85 -22.17
CA LYS A 535 -2.37 22.13 -23.39
C LYS A 535 -1.79 23.53 -23.29
N THR A 536 -0.46 23.62 -23.22
CA THR A 536 0.24 24.90 -23.07
C THR A 536 1.54 24.92 -23.85
N ARG A 537 2.08 26.11 -24.07
CA ARG A 537 3.40 26.29 -24.67
C ARG A 537 4.47 26.05 -23.62
N VAL A 538 5.36 25.10 -23.91
CA VAL A 538 6.46 24.69 -23.05
C VAL A 538 7.79 25.14 -23.62
N ASN A 539 8.65 25.67 -22.76
CA ASN A 539 10.08 25.82 -23.03
C ASN A 539 10.89 25.03 -22.01
N LEU A 540 11.57 23.97 -22.45
CA LEU A 540 12.50 23.19 -21.64
C LEU A 540 13.91 23.38 -22.20
N ALA A 541 14.81 23.95 -21.40
CA ALA A 541 16.19 24.23 -21.82
C ALA A 541 17.21 23.85 -20.75
N VAL A 542 18.41 23.50 -21.20
CA VAL A 542 19.58 23.14 -20.38
C VAL A 542 20.55 24.32 -20.32
N TYR A 543 21.15 24.52 -19.16
CA TYR A 543 22.08 25.60 -18.82
C TYR A 543 23.31 25.07 -18.10
N ASN A 544 24.46 25.73 -18.27
CA ASN A 544 25.68 25.43 -17.52
C ASN A 544 25.71 26.16 -16.16
N ILE A 545 26.78 25.97 -15.37
CA ILE A 545 26.95 26.63 -14.06
C ILE A 545 27.05 28.15 -14.11
N LEU A 546 27.40 28.72 -15.27
CA LEU A 546 27.45 30.17 -15.50
C LEU A 546 26.08 30.75 -15.88
N GLY A 547 25.06 29.90 -16.00
CA GLY A 547 23.72 30.29 -16.44
C GLY A 547 23.60 30.47 -17.96
N GLU A 548 24.60 30.06 -18.74
CA GLU A 548 24.57 30.12 -20.20
C GLU A 548 23.75 28.93 -20.74
N ARG A 549 22.90 29.19 -21.72
CA ARG A 549 22.03 28.17 -22.33
C ARG A 549 22.84 27.24 -23.23
N VAL A 550 22.79 25.95 -22.93
CA VAL A 550 23.50 24.87 -23.63
C VAL A 550 22.66 24.32 -24.80
N LYS A 551 21.40 23.96 -24.54
CA LYS A 551 20.51 23.35 -25.54
C LYS A 551 19.05 23.56 -25.16
N ILE A 552 18.19 23.82 -26.15
CA ILE A 552 16.74 23.77 -25.98
C ILE A 552 16.28 22.37 -26.34
N LEU A 553 15.56 21.71 -25.43
CA LEU A 553 15.03 20.36 -25.62
C LEU A 553 13.59 20.40 -26.13
N VAL A 554 12.81 21.38 -25.67
CA VAL A 554 11.44 21.62 -26.13
C VAL A 554 11.21 23.13 -26.25
N ASP A 555 10.62 23.55 -27.36
CA ASP A 555 9.97 24.86 -27.52
C ASP A 555 8.74 24.68 -28.42
N GLY A 556 7.55 24.71 -27.82
CA GLY A 556 6.30 24.56 -28.55
C GLY A 556 5.15 24.10 -27.68
N GLU A 557 3.97 23.93 -28.28
CA GLU A 557 2.79 23.41 -27.59
C GLU A 557 2.97 21.93 -27.21
N ARG A 558 2.43 21.58 -26.04
CA ARG A 558 2.37 20.22 -25.53
C ARG A 558 0.99 19.99 -24.91
N GLU A 559 0.44 18.80 -25.11
CA GLU A 559 -0.84 18.40 -24.53
C GLU A 559 -0.72 18.22 -23.01
N ALA A 560 -1.86 18.30 -22.32
CA ALA A 560 -1.95 18.02 -20.89
C ALA A 560 -1.42 16.62 -20.53
N GLY A 561 -0.94 16.44 -19.30
CA GLY A 561 -0.43 15.17 -18.79
C GLY A 561 1.09 15.09 -18.70
N SER A 562 1.60 13.88 -18.47
CA SER A 562 3.03 13.62 -18.25
C SER A 562 3.80 13.61 -19.57
N GLN A 563 4.94 14.29 -19.58
CA GLN A 563 5.85 14.44 -20.71
C GLN A 563 7.26 13.98 -20.28
N ALA A 564 8.00 13.36 -21.22
CA ALA A 564 9.37 12.93 -20.99
C ALA A 564 10.25 13.29 -22.19
N VAL A 565 11.43 13.87 -21.92
CA VAL A 565 12.35 14.34 -22.97
C VAL A 565 13.78 13.94 -22.62
N THR A 566 14.47 13.32 -23.57
CA THR A 566 15.85 12.87 -23.38
C THR A 566 16.84 13.95 -23.79
N TRP A 567 17.83 14.21 -22.93
CA TRP A 567 19.04 14.94 -23.28
C TRP A 567 20.21 13.97 -23.41
N ASP A 568 20.96 14.10 -24.49
CA ASP A 568 22.07 13.25 -24.92
C ASP A 568 23.46 13.79 -24.52
N GLY A 569 23.51 14.80 -23.64
CA GLY A 569 24.76 15.41 -23.21
C GLY A 569 25.47 16.22 -24.30
N THR A 570 24.74 16.73 -25.30
CA THR A 570 25.28 17.59 -26.37
C THR A 570 24.78 19.03 -26.28
N ASP A 571 25.52 19.96 -26.89
CA ASP A 571 25.12 21.36 -27.07
C ASP A 571 24.21 21.56 -28.30
N ALA A 572 23.88 22.82 -28.61
CA ALA A 572 23.05 23.18 -29.77
C ALA A 572 23.66 22.80 -31.14
N ASN A 573 24.97 22.57 -31.23
CA ASN A 573 25.66 22.14 -32.45
C ASN A 573 25.84 20.61 -32.52
N GLY A 574 25.33 19.87 -31.53
CA GLY A 574 25.49 18.43 -31.42
C GLY A 574 26.86 18.00 -30.89
N ALA A 575 27.68 18.92 -30.38
CA ALA A 575 28.96 18.60 -29.77
C ALA A 575 28.76 18.19 -28.29
N GLY A 576 29.45 17.14 -27.84
CA GLY A 576 29.34 16.66 -26.47
C GLY A 576 29.91 17.65 -25.45
N VAL A 577 29.16 17.96 -24.39
CA VAL A 577 29.57 18.93 -23.35
C VAL A 577 30.48 18.30 -22.29
N ALA A 578 31.21 19.10 -21.50
CA ALA A 578 32.14 18.59 -20.50
C ALA A 578 31.43 17.88 -19.31
N SER A 579 32.11 16.96 -18.63
CA SER A 579 31.61 16.44 -17.34
C SER A 579 31.43 17.58 -16.35
N GLY A 580 30.32 17.60 -15.61
CA GLY A 580 30.04 18.67 -14.67
C GLY A 580 28.56 18.81 -14.32
N ILE A 581 28.26 19.90 -13.60
CA ILE A 581 26.90 20.23 -13.18
C ILE A 581 26.21 21.07 -14.24
N TYR A 582 24.97 20.72 -14.54
CA TYR A 582 24.07 21.45 -15.43
C TYR A 582 22.74 21.69 -14.73
N PHE A 583 22.00 22.66 -15.23
CA PHE A 583 20.64 22.96 -14.79
C PHE A 583 19.69 22.81 -15.96
N TYR A 584 18.50 22.26 -15.72
CA TYR A 584 17.43 22.26 -16.70
C TYR A 584 16.26 23.06 -16.14
N ARG A 585 15.66 23.87 -17.00
CA ARG A 585 14.62 24.82 -16.65
C ARG A 585 13.41 24.63 -17.56
N LEU A 586 12.25 24.47 -16.93
CA LEU A 586 10.95 24.37 -17.56
C LEU A 586 10.20 25.69 -17.38
N THR A 587 9.72 26.27 -18.47
CA THR A 587 8.80 27.41 -18.47
C THR A 587 7.50 27.00 -19.14
N ALA A 588 6.39 27.12 -18.43
CA ALA A 588 5.05 26.89 -18.96
C ALA A 588 4.03 27.66 -18.09
N ASP A 589 2.93 28.14 -18.68
CA ASP A 589 1.85 28.85 -17.97
C ASP A 589 2.33 29.97 -17.02
N GLY A 590 3.34 30.74 -17.45
CA GLY A 590 3.91 31.86 -16.67
C GLY A 590 4.75 31.44 -15.47
N GLN A 591 4.93 30.14 -15.22
CA GLN A 591 5.75 29.58 -14.16
C GLN A 591 7.11 29.12 -14.69
N THR A 592 8.14 29.16 -13.84
CA THR A 592 9.50 28.70 -14.16
C THR A 592 10.00 27.77 -13.06
N LEU A 593 10.30 26.52 -13.42
CA LEU A 593 10.87 25.52 -12.51
C LEU A 593 12.29 25.16 -12.98
N THR A 594 13.23 25.02 -12.05
CA THR A 594 14.63 24.66 -12.37
C THR A 594 15.10 23.52 -11.48
N ARG A 595 15.85 22.57 -12.03
CA ARG A 595 16.52 21.50 -11.29
C ARG A 595 17.96 21.29 -11.76
N LYS A 596 18.74 20.61 -10.93
CA LYS A 596 20.17 20.33 -11.14
C LYS A 596 20.37 18.91 -11.67
N MET A 597 21.32 18.71 -12.57
CA MET A 597 21.78 17.40 -13.07
C MET A 597 23.30 17.34 -13.20
N SER A 598 23.86 16.13 -13.20
CA SER A 598 25.31 15.89 -13.23
C SER A 598 25.67 14.95 -14.37
N LEU A 599 26.50 15.41 -15.31
CA LEU A 599 27.05 14.60 -16.40
C LEU A 599 28.43 14.05 -15.98
N LEU A 600 28.62 12.74 -16.10
CA LEU A 600 29.90 12.08 -15.90
C LEU A 600 30.30 11.38 -17.21
N LYS A 601 31.40 11.80 -17.82
CA LYS A 601 32.00 11.09 -18.96
C LYS A 601 32.89 9.95 -18.53
#